data_AF-A0A2K4ZP57-F1
#
_entry.id   AF-A0A2K4ZP57-F1
#
_cell.length_a   1.000
_cell.length_b   1.000
_cell.length_c   1.000
_cell.angle_alpha   90.00
_cell.angle_beta   90.00
_cell.angle_gamma   90.00
#
_symmetry.space_group_name_H-M   'P 1'
#
loop_
_entity.id
_entity.type
_entity.pdbx_description
1 polymer ?
#
loop_
_entity_poly.entity_id
_entity_poly.type
_entity_poly.pdbx_seq_one_letter_code
_entity_poly.pdbx_strand_id
1 'polypeptide(L)'
;MKVPRNSVFIVFTGFLISITRLIIGKIENIPDEIILHVMALINYIAFGFVLLFLYQDIMHQYYISLQKAALMTAQKKKANIIITLLSSILSLLYFFVGLIYIIFLRSIDLNDAIAIIALAISIASSGLTEMCSPIFFKIIIKISKISFRRL
;
A
#
# COMPACT_ATOMS: atom_id res chain seq x y z
N MET A 1 22.49 9.97 -5.60
CA MET A 1 21.39 9.00 -5.50
C MET A 1 20.61 9.28 -4.22
N LYS A 2 19.35 9.72 -4.31
CA LYS A 2 18.49 9.81 -3.10
C LYS A 2 18.07 8.38 -2.77
N VAL A 3 18.65 7.79 -1.74
CA VAL A 3 18.10 6.57 -1.14
C VAL A 3 16.66 6.92 -0.76
N PRO A 4 15.63 6.22 -1.29
CA PRO A 4 14.26 6.47 -0.88
C PRO A 4 14.23 6.32 0.63
N ARG A 5 13.72 7.35 1.32
CA ARG A 5 13.72 7.45 2.79
C ARG A 5 13.06 6.23 3.48
N ASN A 6 12.35 5.42 2.69
CA ASN A 6 11.55 4.28 3.09
C ASN A 6 12.25 2.92 2.89
N SER A 7 13.33 2.84 2.09
CA SER A 7 13.99 1.56 1.79
C SER A 7 14.63 0.91 3.01
N VAL A 8 15.26 1.72 3.88
CA VAL A 8 15.87 1.24 5.13
C VAL A 8 14.80 0.74 6.10
N PHE A 9 13.65 1.43 6.17
CA PHE A 9 12.54 1.01 7.00
C PHE A 9 11.96 -0.33 6.53
N ILE A 10 11.73 -0.50 5.22
CA ILE A 10 11.23 -1.76 4.64
C ILE A 10 12.18 -2.93 4.94
N VAL A 11 13.50 -2.72 4.80
CA VAL A 11 14.51 -3.73 5.13
C VAL A 11 14.46 -4.08 6.63
N PHE A 12 14.36 -3.08 7.51
CA PHE A 12 14.28 -3.30 8.95
C PHE A 12 13.00 -4.02 9.36
N THR A 13 11.85 -3.64 8.78
CA THR A 13 10.57 -4.33 8.99
C THR A 13 10.66 -5.79 8.51
N GLY A 14 11.22 -6.04 7.33
CA GLY A 14 11.43 -7.39 6.80
C GLY A 14 12.37 -8.24 7.67
N PHE A 15 13.41 -7.64 8.23
CA PHE A 15 14.33 -8.30 9.16
C PHE A 15 13.63 -8.66 10.47
N LEU A 16 12.86 -7.73 11.03
CA LEU A 16 12.10 -7.94 12.27
C LEU A 16 11.06 -9.07 12.10
N ILE A 17 10.34 -9.07 10.97
CA ILE A 17 9.41 -10.13 10.59
C ILE A 17 10.10 -11.49 10.49
N SER A 18 11.28 -11.53 9.86
CA SER A 18 12.06 -12.76 9.68
C SER A 18 12.50 -13.33 11.03
N ILE A 19 12.95 -12.47 11.96
CA ILE A 19 13.29 -12.88 13.33
C ILE A 19 12.05 -13.39 14.06
N THR A 20 10.91 -12.69 13.97
CA THR A 20 9.66 -13.13 14.61
C THR A 20 9.22 -14.50 14.10
N ARG A 21 9.32 -14.77 12.79
CA ARG A 21 9.05 -16.09 12.21
C ARG A 21 9.99 -17.17 12.77
N LEU A 22 11.29 -16.88 12.86
CA LEU A 22 12.28 -17.80 13.41
C LEU A 22 12.04 -18.12 14.90
N ILE A 23 11.62 -17.12 15.68
CA ILE A 23 11.30 -17.31 17.10
C ILE A 23 10.05 -18.17 17.24
N ILE A 24 8.98 -17.87 16.50
CA ILE A 24 7.73 -18.63 16.56
C ILE A 24 7.95 -20.10 16.15
N GLY A 25 8.75 -20.35 15.11
CA GLY A 25 9.08 -21.70 14.65
C GLY A 25 9.92 -22.53 15.64
N LYS A 26 10.45 -21.93 16.70
CA LYS A 26 11.20 -22.61 17.77
C LYS A 26 10.40 -22.83 19.06
N ILE A 27 9.16 -22.34 19.13
CA ILE A 27 8.32 -22.55 20.32
C ILE A 27 7.65 -23.92 20.20
N GLU A 28 8.14 -24.89 20.96
CA GLU A 28 7.50 -26.20 21.10
C GLU A 28 6.17 -26.06 21.87
N ASN A 29 5.15 -26.83 21.47
CA ASN A 29 3.79 -26.87 22.04
C ASN A 29 2.77 -25.81 21.57
N ILE A 30 3.01 -25.07 20.49
CA ILE A 30 1.97 -24.26 19.84
C ILE A 30 1.33 -25.08 18.70
N PRO A 31 -0.02 -25.14 18.60
CA PRO A 31 -0.69 -25.73 17.46
C PRO A 31 -0.27 -25.08 16.13
N ASP A 32 0.03 -25.88 15.11
CA ASP A 32 0.46 -25.41 13.79
C ASP A 32 -0.51 -24.41 13.16
N GLU A 33 -1.81 -24.55 13.43
CA GLU A 33 -2.83 -23.60 12.97
C GLU A 33 -2.63 -22.19 13.54
N ILE A 34 -2.21 -22.06 14.80
CA ILE A 34 -1.95 -20.77 15.43
C ILE A 34 -0.71 -20.12 14.81
N ILE A 35 0.34 -20.91 14.56
CA ILE A 35 1.54 -20.45 13.87
C ILE A 35 1.18 -19.92 12.47
N LEU A 36 0.35 -20.64 11.72
CA LEU A 36 -0.09 -20.22 10.38
C LEU A 36 -0.89 -18.90 10.40
N HIS A 37 -1.77 -18.70 11.38
CA HIS A 37 -2.50 -17.43 11.54
C HIS A 37 -1.57 -16.27 11.83
N VAL A 38 -0.62 -16.46 12.75
CA VAL A 38 0.33 -15.41 13.13
C VAL A 38 1.23 -15.08 11.93
N MET A 39 1.70 -16.07 11.19
CA MET A 39 2.47 -15.84 9.95
C MET A 39 1.65 -15.09 8.90
N ALA A 40 0.39 -15.47 8.68
CA ALA A 40 -0.49 -14.79 7.74
C ALA A 40 -0.74 -13.33 8.11
N LEU A 41 -0.99 -13.07 9.39
CA LEU A 41 -1.17 -11.72 9.93
C LEU A 41 0.09 -10.88 9.71
N ILE A 42 1.27 -11.41 10.05
CA ILE A 42 2.54 -10.70 9.90
C ILE A 42 2.80 -10.35 8.43
N ASN A 43 2.59 -11.29 7.50
CA ASN A 43 2.82 -11.05 6.08
C ASN A 43 1.85 -10.03 5.51
N TYR A 44 0.59 -10.10 5.92
CA TYR A 44 -0.42 -9.14 5.52
C TYR A 44 -0.08 -7.73 6.02
N ILE A 45 0.36 -7.58 7.28
CA ILE A 45 0.81 -6.30 7.82
C ILE A 45 2.03 -5.78 7.04
N ALA A 46 3.00 -6.65 6.76
CA ALA A 46 4.20 -6.32 6.00
C ALA A 46 3.87 -5.79 4.60
N PHE A 47 2.98 -6.49 3.90
CA PHE A 47 2.47 -6.08 2.59
C PHE A 47 1.77 -4.72 2.67
N GLY A 48 1.01 -4.48 3.72
CA GLY A 48 0.34 -3.20 3.96
C GLY A 48 1.32 -2.04 4.10
N PHE A 49 2.45 -2.24 4.79
CA PHE A 49 3.50 -1.23 4.86
C PHE A 49 4.11 -0.93 3.49
N VAL A 50 4.40 -1.95 2.68
CA VAL A 50 4.93 -1.75 1.32
C VAL A 50 3.96 -0.92 0.47
N LEU A 51 2.67 -1.27 0.49
CA LEU A 51 1.65 -0.53 -0.25
C LEU A 51 1.49 0.90 0.27
N LEU A 52 1.55 1.11 1.59
CA LEU A 52 1.46 2.43 2.20
C LEU A 52 2.61 3.33 1.74
N PHE A 53 3.84 2.81 1.66
CA PHE A 53 4.98 3.58 1.16
C PHE A 53 4.84 3.95 -0.31
N LEU A 54 4.49 2.97 -1.15
CA LEU A 54 4.21 3.23 -2.56
C LEU A 54 3.12 4.29 -2.72
N TYR A 55 2.06 4.19 -1.91
CA TYR A 55 0.97 5.16 -1.90
C TYR A 55 1.44 6.57 -1.50
N GLN A 56 2.26 6.69 -0.44
CA GLN A 56 2.83 7.97 -0.03
C GLN A 56 3.66 8.61 -1.13
N ASP A 57 4.47 7.83 -1.84
CA ASP A 57 5.30 8.32 -2.95
C ASP A 57 4.43 8.79 -4.13
N ILE A 58 3.39 8.01 -4.48
CA ILE A 58 2.42 8.40 -5.50
C ILE A 58 1.70 9.70 -5.12
N MET A 59 1.29 9.82 -3.85
CA MET A 59 0.58 10.99 -3.32
C MET A 59 1.46 12.24 -3.28
N HIS A 60 2.74 12.07 -2.95
CA HIS A 60 3.70 13.16 -2.98
C HIS A 60 3.85 13.72 -4.41
N GLN A 61 4.02 12.83 -5.40
CA GLN A 61 4.08 13.21 -6.81
C GLN A 61 2.77 13.84 -7.31
N TYR A 62 1.62 13.30 -6.88
CA TYR A 62 0.31 13.90 -7.15
C TYR A 62 0.23 15.33 -6.62
N TYR A 63 0.65 15.56 -5.37
CA TYR A 63 0.58 16.88 -4.75
C TYR A 63 1.48 17.88 -5.48
N ILE A 64 2.71 17.47 -5.83
CA ILE A 64 3.61 18.30 -6.66
C ILE A 64 2.95 18.65 -8.00
N SER A 65 2.34 17.66 -8.66
CA SER A 65 1.67 17.85 -9.96
C SER A 65 0.45 18.78 -9.84
N LEU A 66 -0.34 18.65 -8.78
CA LEU A 66 -1.49 19.51 -8.51
C LEU A 66 -1.08 20.95 -8.23
N GLN A 67 0.02 21.16 -7.50
CA GLN A 67 0.52 22.51 -7.23
C GLN A 67 1.04 23.19 -8.49
N LYS A 68 1.77 22.46 -9.35
CA LYS A 68 2.27 22.95 -10.64
C LYS A 68 1.17 23.17 -11.69
N ALA A 69 0.01 22.52 -11.55
CA ALA A 69 -1.08 22.69 -12.49
C ALA A 69 -1.70 24.10 -12.40
N ALA A 70 -1.92 24.72 -13.55
CA ALA A 70 -2.63 26.00 -13.72
C ALA A 70 -4.15 25.83 -13.52
N LEU A 71 -4.54 25.41 -12.32
CA LEU A 71 -5.93 25.21 -11.90
C LEU A 71 -6.31 26.25 -10.83
N MET A 72 -7.57 26.66 -10.83
CA MET A 72 -8.10 27.54 -9.78
C MET A 72 -8.09 26.83 -8.41
N THR A 73 -7.97 27.61 -7.33
CA THR A 73 -7.93 27.11 -5.94
C THR A 73 -9.15 26.23 -5.60
N ALA A 74 -10.34 26.58 -6.09
CA ALA A 74 -11.55 25.80 -5.90
C ALA A 74 -11.47 24.40 -6.55
N GLN A 75 -10.85 24.28 -7.73
CA GLN A 75 -10.68 23.00 -8.42
C GLN A 75 -9.62 22.13 -7.72
N LYS A 76 -8.53 22.74 -7.24
CA LYS A 76 -7.51 22.05 -6.43
C LYS A 76 -8.11 21.48 -5.14
N LYS A 77 -8.96 22.26 -4.44
CA LYS A 77 -9.67 21.81 -3.23
C LYS A 77 -10.58 20.60 -3.52
N LYS A 78 -11.36 20.64 -4.61
CA LYS A 78 -12.21 19.50 -5.01
C LYS A 78 -11.39 18.24 -5.34
N ALA A 79 -10.28 18.39 -6.08
CA ALA A 79 -9.39 17.28 -6.38
C ALA A 79 -8.82 16.64 -5.10
N ASN A 80 -8.47 17.45 -4.09
CA ASN A 80 -8.03 16.97 -2.78
C ASN A 80 -9.15 16.25 -2.00
N ILE A 81 -10.41 16.67 -2.13
CA ILE A 81 -11.52 15.94 -1.48
C ILE A 81 -11.70 14.56 -2.14
N ILE A 82 -11.68 14.52 -3.48
CA ILE A 82 -11.84 13.27 -4.25
C ILE A 82 -10.71 12.29 -3.93
N ILE A 83 -9.46 12.75 -3.87
CA ILE A 83 -8.34 11.87 -3.56
C ILE A 83 -8.45 11.32 -2.14
N THR A 84 -8.83 12.14 -1.14
CA THR A 84 -9.06 11.67 0.23
C THR A 84 -10.18 10.63 0.28
N LEU A 85 -11.28 10.84 -0.45
CA LEU A 85 -12.38 9.87 -0.52
C LEU A 85 -11.92 8.54 -1.14
N LEU A 86 -11.19 8.59 -2.26
CA LEU A 86 -10.60 7.41 -2.90
C LEU A 86 -9.62 6.70 -1.97
N SER A 87 -8.82 7.46 -1.21
CA SER A 87 -7.90 6.91 -0.20
C SER A 87 -8.65 6.10 0.84
N SER A 88 -9.73 6.66 1.39
CA SER A 88 -10.54 6.00 2.41
C SER A 88 -11.19 4.73 1.88
N ILE A 89 -11.73 4.77 0.65
CA ILE A 89 -12.32 3.58 0.00
C ILE A 89 -11.26 2.50 -0.18
N LEU A 90 -10.06 2.86 -0.67
CA LEU A 90 -8.98 1.90 -0.92
C LEU A 90 -8.47 1.27 0.39
N SER A 91 -8.32 2.06 1.45
CA SER A 91 -7.94 1.57 2.78
C SER A 91 -8.97 0.62 3.38
N LEU A 92 -10.26 0.94 3.19
CA LEU A 92 -11.36 0.10 3.65
C LEU A 92 -11.42 -1.22 2.85
N LEU A 93 -11.24 -1.16 1.53
CA LEU A 93 -11.14 -2.35 0.68
C LEU A 93 -9.93 -3.22 1.07
N TYR A 94 -8.78 -2.61 1.32
CA TYR A 94 -7.60 -3.30 1.81
C TYR A 94 -7.93 -4.08 3.09
N PHE A 95 -8.50 -3.40 4.10
CA PHE A 95 -8.91 -4.03 5.36
C PHE A 95 -9.84 -5.23 5.18
N PHE A 96 -10.87 -5.12 4.33
CA PHE A 96 -11.78 -6.24 4.05
C PHE A 96 -11.08 -7.40 3.36
N VAL A 97 -10.23 -7.14 2.37
CA VAL A 97 -9.42 -8.18 1.72
C VAL A 97 -8.52 -8.89 2.72
N GLY A 98 -7.92 -8.15 3.66
CA GLY A 98 -7.12 -8.71 4.75
C GLY A 98 -7.88 -9.63 5.68
N LEU A 99 -9.08 -9.23 6.09
CA LEU A 99 -9.95 -10.07 6.92
C LEU A 99 -10.29 -11.38 6.19
N ILE A 100 -10.71 -11.29 4.92
CA ILE A 100 -11.03 -12.47 4.12
C ILE A 100 -9.80 -13.38 3.98
N TYR A 101 -8.64 -12.78 3.72
CA TYR A 101 -7.38 -13.48 3.59
C TYR A 101 -7.03 -14.29 4.84
N ILE A 102 -7.00 -13.63 6.00
CA ILE A 102 -6.60 -14.24 7.28
C ILE A 102 -7.60 -15.32 7.72
N ILE A 103 -8.90 -15.09 7.52
CA ILE A 103 -9.95 -15.98 8.03
C ILE A 103 -10.16 -17.19 7.10
N PHE A 104 -10.24 -16.98 5.78
CA PHE A 104 -10.72 -18.00 4.84
C PHE A 104 -9.69 -18.51 3.85
N LEU A 105 -8.70 -17.70 3.47
CA LEU A 105 -7.78 -18.02 2.38
C LEU A 105 -6.34 -18.30 2.87
N ARG A 106 -6.09 -18.34 4.17
CA ARG A 106 -4.74 -18.56 4.68
C ARG A 106 -4.23 -19.94 4.26
N SER A 107 -3.12 -19.95 3.54
CA SER A 107 -2.34 -21.15 3.24
C SER A 107 -0.87 -20.80 3.26
N ILE A 108 0.00 -21.80 3.38
CA ILE A 108 1.46 -21.61 3.35
C ILE A 108 1.86 -20.99 2.00
N ASP A 109 1.33 -21.53 0.89
CA ASP A 109 1.65 -21.05 -0.45
C ASP A 109 1.22 -19.59 -0.68
N LEU A 110 0.03 -19.21 -0.21
CA LEU A 110 -0.46 -17.83 -0.33
C LEU A 110 0.32 -16.87 0.56
N ASN A 111 0.73 -17.31 1.75
CA ASN A 111 1.59 -16.54 2.65
C ASN A 111 2.92 -16.20 1.98
N ASP A 112 3.53 -17.17 1.32
CA ASP A 112 4.81 -16.96 0.62
C ASP A 112 4.62 -16.15 -0.66
N ALA A 113 3.53 -16.36 -1.40
CA ALA A 113 3.18 -15.55 -2.56
C ALA A 113 3.04 -14.06 -2.19
N ILE A 114 2.33 -13.74 -1.11
CA ILE A 114 2.19 -12.34 -0.64
C ILE A 114 3.54 -11.75 -0.26
N ALA A 115 4.41 -12.51 0.42
CA ALA A 115 5.74 -12.03 0.77
C ALA A 115 6.60 -11.73 -0.47
N ILE A 116 6.55 -12.59 -1.49
CA ILE A 116 7.27 -12.39 -2.76
C ILE A 116 6.72 -11.17 -3.50
N ILE A 117 5.38 -11.02 -3.56
CA ILE A 117 4.75 -9.86 -4.20
C ILE A 117 5.12 -8.57 -3.47
N ALA A 118 5.11 -8.58 -2.13
CA ALA A 118 5.53 -7.43 -1.32
C ALA A 118 6.96 -7.00 -1.67
N LEU A 119 7.87 -7.97 -1.77
CA LEU A 119 9.25 -7.71 -2.13
C LEU A 119 9.37 -7.16 -3.56
N ALA A 120 8.67 -7.76 -4.52
CA ALA A 120 8.67 -7.32 -5.91
C ALA A 120 8.16 -5.88 -6.05
N ILE A 121 7.06 -5.53 -5.40
CA ILE A 121 6.51 -4.17 -5.38
C ILE A 121 7.49 -3.20 -4.72
N SER A 122 8.13 -3.60 -3.62
CA SER A 122 9.13 -2.76 -2.95
C SER A 122 10.29 -2.43 -3.88
N ILE A 123 10.81 -3.41 -4.63
CA ILE A 123 11.91 -3.22 -5.59
C ILE A 123 11.46 -2.34 -6.75
N ALA A 124 10.26 -2.59 -7.28
CA ALA A 124 9.71 -1.86 -8.42
C ALA A 124 9.09 -0.50 -8.06
N SER A 125 9.08 -0.12 -6.78
CA SER A 125 8.31 1.03 -6.26
C SER A 125 8.59 2.35 -6.96
N SER A 126 9.85 2.64 -7.30
CA SER A 126 10.24 3.85 -8.03
C SER A 126 9.63 3.89 -9.44
N GLY A 127 9.82 2.82 -10.22
CA GLY A 127 9.25 2.71 -11.57
C GLY A 127 7.73 2.70 -11.57
N LEU A 128 7.11 2.00 -10.60
CA LEU A 128 5.66 2.01 -10.41
C LEU A 128 5.14 3.41 -10.10
N THR A 129 5.83 4.16 -9.25
CA THR A 129 5.45 5.55 -8.93
C THR A 129 5.52 6.43 -10.18
N GLU A 130 6.61 6.37 -10.93
CA GLU A 130 6.79 7.16 -12.15
C GLU A 130 5.72 6.85 -13.22
N MET A 131 5.34 5.59 -13.39
CA MET A 131 4.30 5.18 -14.33
C MET A 131 2.88 5.53 -13.84
N CYS A 132 2.58 5.28 -12.57
CA CYS A 132 1.22 5.39 -12.04
C CYS A 132 0.84 6.83 -11.68
N SER A 133 1.77 7.64 -11.17
CA SER A 133 1.45 9.02 -10.71
C SER A 133 0.81 9.90 -11.79
N PRO A 134 1.29 9.95 -13.05
CA PRO A 134 0.66 10.74 -14.11
C PRO A 134 -0.74 10.25 -14.48
N ILE A 135 -0.95 8.93 -14.51
CA ILE A 135 -2.24 8.31 -14.80
C ILE A 135 -3.24 8.64 -13.70
N PHE A 136 -2.82 8.46 -12.44
CA PHE A 136 -3.62 8.74 -11.26
C PHE A 136 -4.05 10.20 -11.21
N PHE A 137 -3.10 11.13 -11.47
CA PHE A 137 -3.40 12.55 -11.58
C PHE A 137 -4.44 12.87 -12.67
N LYS A 138 -4.29 12.30 -13.88
CA LYS A 138 -5.26 12.49 -14.98
C LYS A 138 -6.67 12.03 -14.60
N ILE A 139 -6.79 10.87 -13.95
CA ILE A 139 -8.08 10.32 -13.52
C ILE A 139 -8.76 11.26 -12.53
N ILE A 140 -8.03 11.72 -11.50
CA ILE A 140 -8.58 12.58 -10.45
C ILE A 140 -9.02 13.94 -11.02
N ILE A 141 -8.22 14.53 -11.92
CA ILE A 141 -8.62 15.77 -12.59
C ILE A 141 -9.83 15.56 -13.50
N LYS A 142 -9.94 14.42 -14.18
CA LYS A 142 -11.12 14.11 -15.01
C LYS A 142 -12.39 14.01 -14.15
N ILE A 143 -12.33 13.29 -13.02
CA ILE A 143 -13.45 13.15 -12.08
C ILE A 143 -13.83 14.51 -11.48
N SER A 144 -12.84 15.31 -11.07
CA SER A 144 -13.10 16.64 -10.48
C SER A 144 -13.73 17.62 -11.46
N LYS A 145 -13.38 17.55 -12.76
CA LYS A 145 -14.00 18.34 -13.83
C LYS A 145 -15.41 17.89 -14.17
N ILE A 146 -15.70 16.58 -14.18
CA ILE A 146 -17.05 16.04 -14.43
C ILE A 146 -18.03 16.55 -13.36
N SER A 147 -17.59 16.68 -12.11
CA SER A 147 -18.38 17.30 -11.04
C SER A 147 -18.69 18.79 -11.25
N PHE A 148 -18.05 19.47 -12.21
CA PHE A 148 -18.28 20.90 -12.53
C PHE A 148 -19.36 21.11 -13.60
N ARG A 149 -19.74 20.09 -14.38
CA ARG A 149 -20.83 20.22 -15.37
C ARG A 149 -22.23 19.99 -14.79
N ARG A 150 -22.34 19.60 -13.52
CA ARG A 150 -23.61 19.30 -12.83
C ARG A 150 -23.99 20.33 -11.77
N LEU A 151 -23.27 21.45 -11.69
CA LEU A 151 -23.54 22.63 -10.87
C LEU A 151 -23.60 23.83 -11.80
#